data_AF-A0A9X6PTN6-F1
#
_entry.id   AF-A0A9X6PTN6-F1
#
_cell.length_a   1.000
_cell.length_b   1.000
_cell.length_c   1.000
_cell.angle_alpha   90.00
_cell.angle_beta   90.00
_cell.angle_gamma   90.00
#
_symmetry.space_group_name_H-M   'P 1'
#
loop_
_entity.id
_entity.type
_entity.pdbx_description
1 polymer ?
#
loop_
_entity_poly.entity_id
_entity_poly.type
_entity_poly.pdbx_seq_one_letter_code
_entity_poly.pdbx_strand_id
1 'polypeptide(L)'
;MQKFKMRDVKGIQIHNQREKESHTNPDIEKEQSHLNYDLHNDQYIDYLRTVKEKIEQNVETNRAIRKDAVVMCEFIVTSDKGFFERLSEDNPEYQKEFFEEAYSFLKERYGEQNIVHAAVHLDEKTPHMHVGMVPVTEEKKLSAKQIFNRKELVSLQDDFHAHMVETGFNLERGVSSDKKHIETTRLKALTAKEEVQVLEDTLLEKELEKQQIEKSMQQMKNRLDDLKRAVHVGKKVENMSVKEKGGLMRSKTVEIGAEDFERIKTLAKASEAFKRENETLQRQNHALKVNNTDLHTTVKHLEKEKKELEPYKAKYERLQKLFAQMQEFYKERIPQGIEKFQQIVGYCKKKVNITLNPFSNTRFSENNLTEHEKKGYDLASKDIQQKKKEKNRNRDSGLER
;
A
#
# COMPACT_ATOMS: atom_id res chain seq x y z
N MET A 1 -15.89 -9.37 -1.04
CA MET A 1 -15.99 -10.77 -1.49
C MET A 1 -15.54 -10.89 -2.93
N GLN A 2 -14.67 -11.85 -3.19
CA GLN A 2 -14.12 -12.14 -4.51
C GLN A 2 -14.66 -13.47 -5.02
N LYS A 3 -14.81 -13.58 -6.35
CA LYS A 3 -15.39 -14.75 -7.03
C LYS A 3 -14.32 -15.46 -7.83
N PHE A 4 -14.21 -16.77 -7.66
CA PHE A 4 -13.16 -17.58 -8.27
C PHE A 4 -13.72 -18.67 -9.16
N LYS A 5 -13.02 -18.91 -10.27
CA LYS A 5 -13.24 -20.06 -11.15
C LYS A 5 -12.31 -21.19 -10.74
N MET A 6 -12.58 -22.40 -11.24
CA MET A 6 -11.83 -23.61 -10.89
C MET A 6 -10.31 -23.47 -11.03
N ARG A 7 -9.84 -22.72 -12.05
CA ARG A 7 -8.41 -22.50 -12.30
C ARG A 7 -7.73 -21.61 -11.25
N ASP A 8 -8.50 -20.78 -10.56
CA ASP A 8 -7.97 -19.78 -9.62
C ASP A 8 -7.77 -20.40 -8.21
N VAL A 9 -8.53 -21.46 -7.88
CA VAL A 9 -8.58 -22.10 -6.55
C VAL A 9 -7.21 -22.53 -6.02
N LYS A 10 -6.36 -23.13 -6.86
CA LYS A 10 -5.02 -23.56 -6.40
C LYS A 10 -4.13 -22.37 -6.03
N GLY A 11 -4.29 -21.23 -6.69
CA GLY A 11 -3.58 -20.00 -6.33
C GLY A 11 -3.99 -19.50 -4.94
N ILE A 12 -5.29 -19.56 -4.63
CA ILE A 12 -5.83 -19.19 -3.32
C ILE A 12 -5.33 -20.13 -2.23
N GLN A 13 -5.28 -21.45 -2.49
CA GLN A 13 -4.69 -22.41 -1.55
C GLN A 13 -3.22 -22.09 -1.23
N ILE A 14 -2.40 -21.87 -2.26
CA ILE A 14 -0.97 -21.57 -2.08
C ILE A 14 -0.80 -20.30 -1.24
N HIS A 15 -1.64 -19.30 -1.46
CA HIS A 15 -1.65 -18.06 -0.69
C HIS A 15 -2.08 -18.31 0.76
N ASN A 16 -3.25 -18.88 0.99
CA ASN A 16 -3.85 -18.97 2.32
C ASN A 16 -3.12 -19.95 3.24
N GLN A 17 -2.62 -21.07 2.71
CA GLN A 17 -1.87 -22.07 3.49
C GLN A 17 -0.36 -21.83 3.45
N ARG A 18 0.09 -20.69 2.89
CA ARG A 18 1.50 -20.31 2.77
C ARG A 18 2.39 -21.43 2.17
N GLU A 19 1.86 -22.22 1.22
CA GLU A 19 2.57 -23.36 0.63
C GLU A 19 3.86 -22.95 -0.11
N LYS A 20 3.93 -21.68 -0.54
CA LYS A 20 5.07 -21.11 -1.26
C LYS A 20 5.31 -19.68 -0.80
N GLU A 21 6.55 -19.25 -0.93
CA GLU A 21 6.91 -17.85 -0.75
C GLU A 21 6.16 -16.98 -1.78
N SER A 22 5.58 -15.88 -1.29
CA SER A 22 4.84 -14.96 -2.14
C SER A 22 5.79 -14.10 -2.96
N HIS A 23 5.56 -14.03 -4.26
CA HIS A 23 6.28 -13.10 -5.16
C HIS A 23 5.55 -11.77 -5.36
N THR A 24 4.34 -11.63 -4.82
CA THR A 24 3.45 -10.49 -5.07
C THR A 24 3.17 -9.67 -3.82
N ASN A 25 3.39 -10.23 -2.63
CA ASN A 25 3.18 -9.55 -1.36
C ASN A 25 4.47 -9.56 -0.53
N PRO A 26 5.28 -8.48 -0.59
CA PRO A 26 6.51 -8.39 0.19
C PRO A 26 6.26 -8.13 1.68
N ASP A 27 5.02 -7.84 2.07
CA ASP A 27 4.64 -7.51 3.45
C ASP A 27 4.32 -8.76 4.29
N ILE A 28 4.54 -9.97 3.74
CA ILE A 28 4.40 -11.21 4.49
C ILE A 28 5.64 -11.42 5.34
N GLU A 29 5.45 -11.44 6.66
CA GLU A 29 6.48 -11.73 7.65
C GLU A 29 6.55 -13.24 7.89
N LYS A 30 7.41 -13.92 7.12
CA LYS A 30 7.50 -15.39 7.10
C LYS A 30 7.73 -16.00 8.49
N GLU A 31 8.44 -15.30 9.35
CA GLU A 31 8.71 -15.69 10.72
C GLU A 31 7.43 -15.75 11.56
N GLN A 32 6.39 -14.98 11.21
CA GLN A 32 5.10 -14.95 11.88
C GLN A 32 4.06 -15.92 11.28
N SER A 33 4.32 -16.51 10.11
CA SER A 33 3.33 -17.40 9.45
C SER A 33 2.91 -18.62 10.28
N HIS A 34 3.71 -19.02 11.27
CA HIS A 34 3.35 -20.08 12.21
C HIS A 34 2.24 -19.69 13.20
N LEU A 35 1.92 -18.39 13.31
CA LEU A 35 0.82 -17.86 14.10
C LEU A 35 -0.50 -17.87 13.34
N ASN A 36 -0.48 -18.11 12.03
CA ASN A 36 -1.70 -18.24 11.22
C ASN A 36 -2.45 -19.53 11.61
N TYR A 37 -3.77 -19.52 11.47
CA TYR A 37 -4.62 -20.66 11.78
C TYR A 37 -5.86 -20.70 10.88
N ASP A 38 -6.51 -21.86 10.76
CA ASP A 38 -7.78 -22.03 10.06
C ASP A 38 -8.86 -22.42 11.08
N LEU A 39 -9.97 -21.69 11.11
CA LEU A 39 -11.09 -21.94 12.03
C LEU A 39 -12.05 -23.03 11.54
N HIS A 40 -11.93 -23.47 10.29
CA HIS A 40 -12.74 -24.56 9.72
C HIS A 40 -11.96 -25.89 9.67
N ASN A 41 -10.66 -25.84 9.43
CA ASN A 41 -9.84 -27.04 9.22
C ASN A 41 -8.69 -27.13 10.23
N ASP A 42 -8.57 -28.26 10.93
CA ASP A 42 -7.45 -28.51 11.85
C ASP A 42 -6.09 -28.69 11.15
N GLN A 43 -6.11 -28.98 9.85
CA GLN A 43 -4.93 -29.31 9.04
C GLN A 43 -5.06 -28.70 7.64
N TYR A 44 -3.93 -28.63 6.94
CA TYR A 44 -3.90 -28.23 5.54
C TYR A 44 -4.69 -29.17 4.63
N ILE A 45 -5.43 -28.59 3.70
CA ILE A 45 -6.34 -29.29 2.78
C ILE A 45 -6.07 -28.93 1.32
N ASP A 46 -6.48 -29.79 0.40
CA ASP A 46 -6.51 -29.47 -1.03
C ASP A 46 -7.84 -28.77 -1.37
N TYR A 47 -7.81 -27.44 -1.51
CA TYR A 47 -9.01 -26.64 -1.82
C TYR A 47 -9.66 -27.07 -3.14
N LEU A 48 -8.86 -27.46 -4.15
CA LEU A 48 -9.41 -27.87 -5.44
C LEU A 48 -10.20 -29.17 -5.30
N ARG A 49 -9.68 -30.11 -4.52
CA ARG A 49 -10.38 -31.36 -4.19
C ARG A 49 -11.63 -31.08 -3.35
N THR A 50 -11.51 -30.32 -2.26
CA THR A 50 -12.63 -29.99 -1.36
C THR A 50 -13.76 -29.25 -2.08
N VAL A 51 -13.45 -28.30 -2.96
CA VAL A 51 -14.46 -27.60 -3.78
C VAL A 51 -15.18 -28.59 -4.71
N LYS A 52 -14.48 -29.53 -5.33
CA LYS A 52 -15.10 -30.54 -6.20
C LYS A 52 -16.01 -31.48 -5.40
N GLU A 53 -15.54 -31.95 -4.25
CA GLU A 53 -16.30 -32.83 -3.36
C GLU A 53 -17.59 -32.14 -2.89
N LYS A 54 -17.52 -30.88 -2.45
CA LYS A 54 -18.70 -30.10 -2.05
C LYS A 54 -19.66 -29.86 -3.20
N ILE A 55 -19.16 -29.62 -4.42
CA ILE A 55 -20.01 -29.51 -5.61
C ILE A 55 -20.71 -30.84 -5.89
N GLU A 56 -19.99 -31.96 -5.86
CA GLU A 56 -20.52 -33.29 -6.14
C GLU A 56 -21.58 -33.72 -5.11
N GLN A 57 -21.35 -33.41 -3.84
CA GLN A 57 -22.26 -33.77 -2.74
C GLN A 57 -23.51 -32.89 -2.68
N ASN A 58 -23.37 -31.60 -2.98
CA ASN A 58 -24.42 -30.61 -2.68
C ASN A 58 -25.10 -30.03 -3.91
N VAL A 59 -24.62 -30.28 -5.14
CA VAL A 59 -25.24 -29.76 -6.36
C VAL A 59 -26.02 -30.86 -7.10
N GLU A 60 -27.33 -30.68 -7.21
CA GLU A 60 -28.21 -31.57 -7.96
C GLU A 60 -28.32 -31.13 -9.42
N THR A 61 -27.53 -31.77 -10.30
CA THR A 61 -27.54 -31.47 -11.74
C THR A 61 -27.19 -32.69 -12.59
N ASN A 62 -27.94 -32.89 -13.68
CA ASN A 62 -27.62 -33.87 -14.72
C ASN A 62 -26.65 -33.32 -15.79
N ARG A 63 -26.17 -32.08 -15.61
CA ARG A 63 -25.28 -31.39 -16.55
C ARG A 63 -23.94 -31.11 -15.91
N ALA A 64 -22.88 -31.24 -16.70
CA ALA A 64 -21.55 -30.82 -16.30
C ALA A 64 -21.51 -29.34 -15.89
N ILE A 65 -20.75 -29.04 -14.84
CA ILE A 65 -20.51 -27.67 -14.39
C ILE A 65 -19.79 -26.90 -15.49
N ARG A 66 -20.25 -25.67 -15.74
CA ARG A 66 -19.67 -24.80 -16.79
C ARG A 66 -18.22 -24.45 -16.42
N LYS A 67 -17.33 -24.41 -17.42
CA LYS A 67 -15.91 -24.07 -17.23
C LYS A 67 -15.68 -22.67 -16.66
N ASP A 68 -16.61 -21.76 -16.91
CA ASP A 68 -16.59 -20.37 -16.45
C ASP A 68 -17.43 -20.14 -15.18
N ALA A 69 -17.99 -21.21 -14.59
CA ALA A 69 -18.74 -21.11 -13.35
C ALA A 69 -17.86 -20.57 -12.22
N VAL A 70 -18.48 -19.74 -11.37
CA VAL A 70 -17.92 -19.37 -10.07
C VAL A 70 -18.09 -20.57 -9.16
N VAL A 71 -16.97 -21.18 -8.76
CA VAL A 71 -16.95 -22.41 -7.95
C VAL A 71 -16.64 -22.11 -6.48
N MET A 72 -16.06 -20.95 -6.21
CA MET A 72 -15.71 -20.51 -4.86
C MET A 72 -15.88 -19.00 -4.76
N CYS A 73 -16.40 -18.53 -3.62
CA CYS A 73 -16.43 -17.13 -3.24
C CYS A 73 -15.67 -16.98 -1.93
N GLU A 74 -14.88 -15.92 -1.78
CA GLU A 74 -14.10 -15.67 -0.56
C GLU A 74 -14.41 -14.28 0.00
N PHE A 75 -14.71 -14.25 1.30
CA PHE A 75 -14.81 -13.02 2.08
C PHE A 75 -13.47 -12.70 2.72
N ILE A 76 -13.16 -11.41 2.79
CA ILE A 76 -12.14 -10.87 3.68
C ILE A 76 -12.88 -10.29 4.88
N VAL A 77 -12.52 -10.74 6.07
CA VAL A 77 -12.97 -10.16 7.34
C VAL A 77 -11.77 -9.50 7.98
N THR A 78 -11.86 -8.19 8.23
CA THR A 78 -10.81 -7.40 8.87
C THR A 78 -11.41 -6.07 9.35
N SER A 79 -10.57 -5.26 9.97
CA SER A 79 -10.81 -3.86 10.35
C SER A 79 -9.54 -3.05 10.09
N ASP A 80 -9.44 -1.85 10.65
CA ASP A 80 -8.18 -1.10 10.63
C ASP A 80 -7.16 -1.61 11.66
N LYS A 81 -5.91 -1.14 11.52
CA LYS A 81 -4.81 -1.51 12.42
C LYS A 81 -5.11 -1.10 13.87
N GLY A 82 -5.65 0.10 14.07
CA GLY A 82 -5.93 0.64 15.40
C GLY A 82 -6.97 -0.18 16.17
N PHE A 83 -7.94 -0.78 15.48
CA PHE A 83 -8.91 -1.69 16.06
C PHE A 83 -8.23 -2.92 16.66
N PHE A 84 -7.36 -3.59 15.90
CA PHE A 84 -6.67 -4.78 16.38
C PHE A 84 -5.58 -4.47 17.42
N GLU A 85 -4.95 -3.30 17.34
CA GLU A 85 -4.03 -2.82 18.39
C GLU A 85 -4.78 -2.65 19.73
N ARG A 86 -5.95 -1.99 19.73
CA ARG A 86 -6.78 -1.86 20.93
C ARG A 86 -7.26 -3.20 21.47
N LEU A 87 -7.72 -4.11 20.60
CA LEU A 87 -8.12 -5.45 21.03
C LEU A 87 -6.96 -6.22 21.68
N SER A 88 -5.76 -6.14 21.10
CA SER A 88 -4.58 -6.82 21.62
C SER A 88 -4.05 -6.20 22.92
N GLU A 89 -4.19 -4.89 23.09
CA GLU A 89 -3.87 -4.19 24.35
C GLU A 89 -4.75 -4.66 25.51
N ASP A 90 -6.05 -4.91 25.23
CA ASP A 90 -7.01 -5.40 26.23
C ASP A 90 -6.77 -6.88 26.55
N ASN A 91 -6.78 -7.76 25.55
CA ASN A 91 -6.48 -9.18 25.66
C ASN A 91 -6.13 -9.79 24.29
N PRO A 92 -4.93 -10.42 24.12
CA PRO A 92 -4.57 -11.11 22.88
C PRO A 92 -5.59 -12.17 22.42
N GLU A 93 -6.38 -12.75 23.33
CA GLU A 93 -7.43 -13.74 23.00
C GLU A 93 -8.64 -13.09 22.28
N TYR A 94 -8.94 -11.82 22.53
CA TYR A 94 -10.08 -11.11 21.91
C TYR A 94 -9.96 -10.98 20.40
N GLN A 95 -8.73 -10.91 19.88
CA GLN A 95 -8.52 -10.96 18.44
C GLN A 95 -8.97 -12.29 17.84
N LYS A 96 -8.72 -13.41 18.54
CA LYS A 96 -9.17 -14.73 18.08
C LYS A 96 -10.69 -14.85 18.17
N GLU A 97 -11.28 -14.41 19.28
CA GLU A 97 -12.73 -14.36 19.47
C GLU A 97 -13.42 -13.53 18.37
N PHE A 98 -12.83 -12.40 17.96
CA PHE A 98 -13.34 -11.61 16.84
C PHE A 98 -13.49 -12.42 15.55
N PHE A 99 -12.48 -13.21 15.21
CA PHE A 99 -12.52 -14.05 14.02
C PHE A 99 -13.45 -15.25 14.18
N GLU A 100 -13.53 -15.84 15.38
CA GLU A 100 -14.46 -16.92 15.71
C GLU A 100 -15.92 -16.48 15.59
N GLU A 101 -16.27 -15.30 16.08
CA GLU A 101 -17.61 -14.73 15.97
C GLU A 101 -17.96 -14.38 14.52
N ALA A 102 -17.04 -13.72 13.82
CA ALA A 102 -17.24 -13.41 12.41
C ALA A 102 -17.38 -14.67 11.54
N TYR A 103 -16.60 -15.71 11.84
CA TYR A 103 -16.69 -16.99 11.15
C TYR A 103 -18.01 -17.70 11.49
N SER A 104 -18.43 -17.68 12.75
CA SER A 104 -19.69 -18.29 13.20
C SER A 104 -20.90 -17.66 12.50
N PHE A 105 -20.93 -16.32 12.40
CA PHE A 105 -21.95 -15.59 11.64
C PHE A 105 -21.98 -16.03 10.15
N LEU A 106 -20.83 -16.08 9.47
CA LEU A 106 -20.77 -16.46 8.06
C LEU A 106 -21.13 -17.94 7.83
N LYS A 107 -20.70 -18.81 8.75
CA LYS A 107 -20.99 -20.24 8.75
C LYS A 107 -22.48 -20.50 8.91
N GLU A 108 -23.15 -19.81 9.83
CA GLU A 108 -24.59 -19.92 10.04
C GLU A 108 -25.37 -19.36 8.85
N ARG A 109 -24.98 -18.16 8.36
CA ARG A 109 -25.67 -17.48 7.27
C ARG A 109 -25.63 -18.23 5.94
N TYR A 110 -24.50 -18.86 5.62
CA TYR A 110 -24.28 -19.49 4.31
C TYR A 110 -24.18 -21.02 4.34
N GLY A 111 -24.27 -21.62 5.52
CA GLY A 111 -24.23 -23.07 5.75
C GLY A 111 -22.81 -23.63 5.81
N GLU A 112 -22.50 -24.32 6.91
CA GLU A 112 -21.21 -24.97 7.14
C GLU A 112 -20.80 -25.94 6.02
N GLN A 113 -21.77 -26.65 5.45
CA GLN A 113 -21.56 -27.56 4.32
C GLN A 113 -20.93 -26.88 3.10
N ASN A 114 -21.13 -25.56 2.95
CA ASN A 114 -20.59 -24.76 1.86
C ASN A 114 -19.20 -24.20 2.14
N ILE A 115 -18.79 -24.07 3.41
CA ILE A 115 -17.48 -23.53 3.80
C ILE A 115 -16.36 -24.46 3.33
N VAL A 116 -15.29 -23.90 2.77
CA VAL A 116 -14.07 -24.61 2.37
C VAL A 116 -12.95 -24.35 3.38
N HIS A 117 -12.79 -23.10 3.83
CA HIS A 117 -11.76 -22.68 4.76
C HIS A 117 -12.12 -21.37 5.45
N ALA A 118 -11.50 -21.12 6.59
CA ALA A 118 -11.56 -19.86 7.33
C ALA A 118 -10.15 -19.51 7.86
N ALA A 119 -9.26 -19.11 6.94
CA ALA A 119 -7.84 -18.91 7.20
C ALA A 119 -7.56 -17.49 7.73
N VAL A 120 -7.06 -17.41 8.97
CA VAL A 120 -6.63 -16.18 9.62
C VAL A 120 -5.15 -15.95 9.38
N HIS A 121 -4.81 -14.79 8.84
CA HIS A 121 -3.44 -14.33 8.61
C HIS A 121 -3.06 -13.26 9.62
N LEU A 122 -2.01 -13.54 10.38
CA LEU A 122 -1.37 -12.64 11.35
C LEU A 122 0.00 -12.15 10.89
N ASP A 123 0.51 -12.74 9.80
CA ASP A 123 1.83 -12.48 9.22
C ASP A 123 1.83 -11.38 8.16
N GLU A 124 0.84 -10.48 8.18
CA GLU A 124 0.72 -9.33 7.27
C GLU A 124 0.44 -8.05 8.07
N LYS A 125 0.43 -6.88 7.39
CA LYS A 125 0.29 -5.55 8.04
C LYS A 125 -0.90 -5.41 8.98
N THR A 126 -2.00 -6.12 8.75
CA THR A 126 -3.20 -6.06 9.59
C THR A 126 -3.84 -7.45 9.66
N PRO A 127 -4.19 -7.95 10.86
CA PRO A 127 -4.88 -9.22 11.00
C PRO A 127 -6.14 -9.29 10.14
N HIS A 128 -6.31 -10.39 9.42
CA HIS A 128 -7.48 -10.59 8.59
C HIS A 128 -7.77 -12.07 8.36
N MET A 129 -9.02 -12.39 8.05
CA MET A 129 -9.48 -13.74 7.77
C MET A 129 -10.03 -13.86 6.35
N HIS A 130 -9.62 -14.93 5.66
CA HIS A 130 -10.15 -15.37 4.37
C HIS A 130 -11.17 -16.49 4.61
N VAL A 131 -12.44 -16.24 4.32
CA VAL A 131 -13.51 -17.25 4.43
C VAL A 131 -13.99 -17.66 3.05
N GLY A 132 -13.56 -18.84 2.61
CA GLY A 132 -13.91 -19.41 1.30
C GLY A 132 -15.10 -20.36 1.39
N MET A 133 -16.01 -20.28 0.42
CA MET A 133 -17.17 -21.16 0.33
C MET A 133 -17.57 -21.48 -1.11
N VAL A 134 -18.17 -22.66 -1.31
CA VAL A 134 -18.81 -23.04 -2.58
C VAL A 134 -20.22 -22.46 -2.61
N PRO A 135 -20.59 -21.69 -3.65
CA PRO A 135 -21.87 -20.98 -3.68
C PRO A 135 -23.02 -21.90 -4.12
N VAL A 136 -23.38 -22.88 -3.28
CA VAL A 136 -24.52 -23.78 -3.49
C VAL A 136 -25.76 -23.19 -2.83
N THR A 137 -26.83 -23.03 -3.61
CA THR A 137 -28.12 -22.50 -3.14
C THR A 137 -28.90 -23.56 -2.37
N GLU A 138 -29.96 -23.14 -1.65
CA GLU A 138 -30.89 -24.06 -0.99
C GLU A 138 -31.53 -25.05 -1.97
N GLU A 139 -31.77 -24.65 -3.22
CA GLU A 139 -32.26 -25.56 -4.27
C GLU A 139 -31.13 -26.41 -4.89
N LYS A 140 -30.00 -26.56 -4.20
CA LYS A 140 -28.85 -27.38 -4.58
C LYS A 140 -28.29 -27.03 -5.95
N LYS A 141 -28.20 -25.73 -6.26
CA LYS A 141 -27.60 -25.23 -7.52
C LYS A 141 -26.34 -24.45 -7.24
N LEU A 142 -25.32 -24.65 -8.07
CA LEU A 142 -24.11 -23.82 -8.04
C LEU A 142 -24.38 -22.43 -8.67
N SER A 143 -24.62 -21.41 -7.83
CA SER A 143 -24.99 -20.06 -8.30
C SER A 143 -24.60 -18.94 -7.33
N ALA A 144 -23.38 -18.43 -7.47
CA ALA A 144 -22.92 -17.22 -6.78
C ALA A 144 -23.76 -15.98 -7.06
N LYS A 145 -24.46 -15.93 -8.20
CA LYS A 145 -25.33 -14.81 -8.57
C LYS A 145 -26.63 -14.81 -7.74
N GLN A 146 -27.15 -15.99 -7.44
CA GLN A 146 -28.41 -16.13 -6.70
C GLN A 146 -28.19 -15.80 -5.22
N ILE A 147 -27.14 -16.37 -4.62
CA ILE A 147 -26.75 -16.10 -3.23
C ILE A 147 -26.33 -14.63 -3.09
N PHE A 148 -25.24 -14.23 -3.76
CA PHE A 148 -24.65 -12.90 -3.58
C PHE A 148 -25.21 -11.87 -4.56
N ASN A 149 -26.52 -11.64 -4.45
CA ASN A 149 -27.20 -10.56 -5.15
C ASN A 149 -27.07 -9.23 -4.36
N ARG A 150 -27.50 -8.11 -4.96
CA ARG A 150 -27.35 -6.78 -4.33
C ARG A 150 -28.07 -6.68 -2.99
N LYS A 151 -29.27 -7.27 -2.87
CA LYS A 151 -30.06 -7.22 -1.64
C LYS A 151 -29.30 -7.95 -0.52
N GLU A 152 -28.81 -9.16 -0.81
CA GLU A 152 -28.05 -9.97 0.14
C GLU A 152 -26.75 -9.28 0.58
N LEU A 153 -26.00 -8.69 -0.35
CA LEU A 153 -24.75 -8.02 0.00
C LEU A 153 -24.96 -6.74 0.82
N VAL A 154 -26.11 -6.07 0.69
CA VAL A 154 -26.45 -4.92 1.53
C VAL A 154 -26.84 -5.39 2.93
N SER A 155 -27.76 -6.36 3.04
CA SER A 155 -28.17 -6.91 4.34
C SER A 155 -26.99 -7.54 5.07
N LEU A 156 -26.09 -8.23 4.36
CA LEU A 156 -24.87 -8.78 4.95
C LEU A 156 -24.05 -7.72 5.71
N GLN A 157 -23.94 -6.50 5.19
CA GLN A 157 -23.17 -5.43 5.85
C GLN A 157 -23.86 -4.92 7.12
N ASP A 158 -25.20 -4.82 7.10
CA ASP A 158 -26.00 -4.43 8.26
C ASP A 158 -25.97 -5.53 9.34
N ASP A 159 -26.30 -6.76 8.95
CA ASP A 159 -26.44 -7.90 9.85
C ASP A 159 -25.08 -8.29 10.47
N PHE A 160 -23.99 -8.26 9.68
CA PHE A 160 -22.64 -8.53 10.20
C PHE A 160 -22.22 -7.50 11.24
N HIS A 161 -22.47 -6.21 10.98
CA HIS A 161 -22.16 -5.15 11.94
C HIS A 161 -22.95 -5.32 13.24
N ALA A 162 -24.25 -5.57 13.14
CA ALA A 162 -25.10 -5.81 14.30
C ALA A 162 -24.59 -7.01 15.13
N HIS A 163 -24.30 -8.14 14.49
CA HIS A 163 -23.76 -9.33 15.15
C HIS A 163 -22.46 -9.02 15.92
N MET A 164 -21.50 -8.39 15.26
CA MET A 164 -20.20 -8.11 15.90
C MET A 164 -20.33 -7.13 17.07
N VAL A 165 -21.24 -6.16 17.00
CA VAL A 165 -21.50 -5.23 18.12
C VAL A 165 -22.21 -5.93 19.28
N GLU A 166 -23.20 -6.78 18.98
CA GLU A 166 -23.91 -7.56 20.00
C GLU A 166 -23.01 -8.54 20.75
N THR A 167 -21.97 -9.06 20.09
CA THR A 167 -20.95 -9.94 20.69
C THR A 167 -19.80 -9.21 21.37
N GLY A 168 -19.86 -7.87 21.45
CA GLY A 168 -18.95 -7.06 22.26
C GLY A 168 -17.84 -6.35 21.49
N PHE A 169 -17.81 -6.43 20.15
CA PHE A 169 -16.81 -5.73 19.34
C PHE A 169 -17.31 -4.35 18.92
N ASN A 170 -16.66 -3.30 19.45
CA ASN A 170 -17.00 -1.92 19.12
C ASN A 170 -16.51 -1.53 17.71
N LEU A 171 -17.33 -1.82 16.70
CA LEU A 171 -17.11 -1.50 15.30
C LEU A 171 -18.11 -0.47 14.80
N GLU A 172 -17.68 0.36 13.87
CA GLU A 172 -18.57 1.21 13.07
C GLU A 172 -18.88 0.56 11.73
N ARG A 173 -20.13 0.69 11.29
CA ARG A 173 -20.54 0.20 9.98
C ARG A 173 -19.98 1.11 8.88
N GLY A 174 -19.47 0.49 7.81
CA GLY A 174 -19.05 1.21 6.61
C GLY A 174 -20.18 2.08 6.02
N VAL A 175 -19.83 3.30 5.62
CA VAL A 175 -20.79 4.26 5.05
C VAL A 175 -21.05 3.94 3.57
N SER A 176 -22.32 3.96 3.18
CA SER A 176 -22.70 3.85 1.77
C SER A 176 -22.06 4.98 0.96
N SER A 177 -21.27 4.64 -0.04
CA SER A 177 -20.51 5.60 -0.83
C SER A 177 -20.25 5.09 -2.25
N ASP A 178 -19.88 6.01 -3.13
CA ASP A 178 -19.45 5.70 -4.51
C ASP A 178 -18.02 5.14 -4.60
N LYS A 179 -17.43 4.76 -3.45
CA LYS A 179 -16.09 4.18 -3.39
C LYS A 179 -16.05 2.89 -4.20
N LYS A 180 -15.08 2.80 -5.09
CA LYS A 180 -14.80 1.58 -5.87
C LYS A 180 -13.67 0.81 -5.20
N HIS A 181 -13.83 -0.51 -5.10
CA HIS A 181 -12.76 -1.38 -4.63
C HIS A 181 -11.51 -1.20 -5.51
N ILE A 182 -10.36 -1.12 -4.86
CA ILE A 182 -9.05 -1.00 -5.48
C ILE A 182 -8.26 -2.24 -5.08
N GLU A 183 -7.65 -2.90 -6.07
CA GLU A 183 -6.75 -4.04 -5.83
C GLU A 183 -5.65 -3.68 -4.82
N THR A 184 -5.32 -4.60 -3.93
CA THR A 184 -4.38 -4.39 -2.82
C THR A 184 -3.04 -3.78 -3.28
N THR A 185 -2.47 -4.29 -4.37
CA THR A 185 -1.20 -3.76 -4.92
C THR A 185 -1.31 -2.29 -5.33
N ARG A 186 -2.46 -1.88 -5.88
CA ARG A 186 -2.69 -0.48 -6.27
C ARG A 186 -2.95 0.40 -5.06
N LEU A 187 -3.66 -0.11 -4.05
CA LEU A 187 -3.84 0.59 -2.79
C LEU A 187 -2.49 0.90 -2.13
N LYS A 188 -1.61 -0.12 -2.00
CA LYS A 188 -0.25 0.05 -1.47
C LYS A 188 0.55 1.11 -2.20
N ALA A 189 0.49 1.13 -3.54
CA ALA A 189 1.18 2.14 -4.34
C ALA A 189 0.65 3.57 -4.12
N LEU A 190 -0.65 3.73 -3.92
CA LEU A 190 -1.25 5.03 -3.61
C LEU A 190 -0.87 5.50 -2.21
N THR A 191 -0.97 4.63 -1.21
CA THR A 191 -0.59 4.96 0.18
C THR A 191 0.89 5.29 0.30
N ALA A 192 1.78 4.52 -0.35
CA ALA A 192 3.21 4.82 -0.36
C ALA A 192 3.51 6.19 -1.01
N LYS A 193 2.75 6.57 -2.05
CA LYS A 193 2.90 7.88 -2.67
C LYS A 193 2.49 9.01 -1.72
N GLU A 194 1.40 8.83 -0.99
CA GLU A 194 0.94 9.80 0.02
C GLU A 194 1.93 9.91 1.18
N GLU A 195 2.46 8.79 1.68
CA GLU A 195 3.49 8.77 2.72
C GLU A 195 4.78 9.49 2.28
N VAL A 196 5.23 9.28 1.04
CA VAL A 196 6.39 10.00 0.49
C VAL A 196 6.13 11.51 0.45
N GLN A 197 4.93 11.94 0.05
CA GLN A 197 4.60 13.37 0.02
C GLN A 197 4.66 14.00 1.42
N VAL A 198 4.10 13.32 2.43
CA VAL A 198 4.15 13.79 3.82
C VAL A 198 5.60 13.87 4.33
N LEU A 199 6.43 12.90 3.99
CA LEU A 199 7.85 12.90 4.35
C LEU A 199 8.62 14.03 3.65
N GLU A 200 8.32 14.32 2.39
CA GLU A 200 8.90 15.46 1.66
C GLU A 200 8.55 16.80 2.32
N ASP A 201 7.28 16.97 2.70
CA ASP A 201 6.82 18.19 3.39
C ASP A 201 7.48 18.33 4.77
N THR A 202 7.58 17.25 5.53
CA THR A 202 8.25 17.21 6.84
C THR A 202 9.74 17.53 6.72
N LEU A 203 10.41 16.99 5.68
CA LEU A 203 11.82 17.25 5.43
C LEU A 203 12.06 18.73 5.11
N LEU A 204 11.17 19.35 4.33
CA LEU A 204 11.24 20.77 4.03
C LEU A 204 11.13 21.63 5.29
N GLU A 205 10.19 21.30 6.19
CA GLU A 205 10.04 21.97 7.48
C GLU A 205 11.31 21.87 8.34
N LYS A 206 11.91 20.67 8.42
CA LYS A 206 13.16 20.46 9.16
C LYS A 206 14.36 21.19 8.57
N GLU A 207 14.44 21.33 7.25
CA GLU A 207 15.52 22.12 6.63
C GLU A 207 15.36 23.62 6.93
N LEU A 208 14.13 24.13 7.00
CA LEU A 208 13.85 25.51 7.41
C LEU A 208 14.24 25.76 8.88
N GLU A 209 13.89 24.85 9.79
CA GLU A 209 14.30 24.92 11.21
C GLU A 209 15.83 24.95 11.34
N LYS A 210 16.54 24.07 10.62
CA LYS A 210 18.01 24.02 10.62
C LYS A 210 18.62 25.35 10.17
N GLN A 211 18.14 25.94 9.08
CA GLN A 211 18.61 27.25 8.60
C GLN A 211 18.42 28.36 9.65
N GLN A 212 17.32 28.30 10.40
CA GLN A 212 17.05 29.27 11.47
C GLN A 212 18.01 29.11 12.65
N ILE A 213 18.32 27.87 13.03
CA ILE A 213 19.32 27.55 14.07
C ILE A 213 20.71 28.03 13.63
N GLU A 214 21.11 27.79 12.38
CA GLU A 214 22.41 28.24 11.84
C GLU A 214 22.57 29.76 11.90
N LYS A 215 21.52 30.52 11.53
CA LYS A 215 21.50 31.98 11.65
C LYS A 215 21.66 32.43 13.10
N SER A 216 20.95 31.78 14.04
CA SER A 216 21.06 32.07 15.47
C SER A 216 22.47 31.81 16.01
N MET A 217 23.09 30.69 15.63
CA MET A 217 24.47 30.36 15.98
C MET A 217 25.46 31.42 15.49
N GLN A 218 25.28 31.93 14.26
CA GLN A 218 26.15 32.98 13.72
C GLN A 218 26.01 34.29 14.50
N GLN A 219 24.79 34.66 14.91
CA GLN A 219 24.55 35.84 15.75
C GLN A 219 25.22 35.70 17.13
N MET A 220 25.12 34.54 17.77
CA MET A 220 25.79 34.27 19.04
C MET A 220 27.31 34.35 18.93
N LYS A 221 27.88 33.85 17.84
CA LYS A 221 29.33 33.95 17.57
C LYS A 221 29.79 35.40 17.50
N ASN A 222 29.05 36.26 16.79
CA ASN A 222 29.37 37.68 16.70
C ASN A 222 29.33 38.38 18.07
N ARG A 223 28.30 38.09 18.89
CA ARG A 223 28.20 38.62 20.26
C ARG A 223 29.36 38.18 21.15
N LEU A 224 29.81 36.93 21.01
CA LEU A 224 30.97 36.42 21.76
C LEU A 224 32.25 37.20 21.43
N ASP A 225 32.43 37.59 20.17
CA ASP A 225 33.58 38.39 19.76
C ASP A 225 33.49 39.84 20.24
N ASP A 226 32.29 40.43 20.33
CA ASP A 226 32.06 41.73 20.99
C ASP A 226 32.43 41.69 22.48
N LEU A 227 31.99 40.65 23.19
CA LEU A 227 32.30 40.43 24.61
C LEU A 227 33.82 40.31 24.84
N LYS A 228 34.55 39.58 24.00
CA LYS A 228 36.01 39.48 24.08
C LYS A 228 36.69 40.85 23.95
N ARG A 229 36.18 41.73 23.08
CA ARG A 229 36.69 43.10 22.94
C ARG A 229 36.42 43.94 24.19
N ALA A 230 35.22 43.85 24.78
CA ALA A 230 34.86 44.58 26.00
C ALA A 230 35.74 44.20 27.22
N VAL A 231 36.06 42.91 27.38
CA VAL A 231 36.99 42.42 28.43
C VAL A 231 38.38 43.06 28.29
N HIS A 232 38.84 43.29 27.06
CA HIS A 232 40.14 43.92 26.81
C HIS A 232 40.16 45.40 27.24
N VAL A 233 39.03 46.10 27.15
CA VAL A 233 38.90 47.50 27.62
C VAL A 233 38.92 47.58 29.16
N GLY A 234 38.32 46.60 29.85
CA GLY A 234 38.30 46.54 31.32
C GLY A 234 39.71 46.49 31.96
N LYS A 235 40.68 45.86 31.30
CA LYS A 235 42.09 45.84 31.73
C LYS A 235 42.75 47.22 31.82
N LYS A 236 42.21 48.25 31.15
CA LYS A 236 42.75 49.63 31.27
C LYS A 236 42.34 50.33 32.57
N VAL A 237 41.27 49.87 33.22
CA VAL A 237 40.75 50.43 34.49
C VAL A 237 41.61 50.00 35.69
N GLU A 238 42.37 48.90 35.57
CA GLU A 238 43.33 48.43 36.59
C GLU A 238 44.43 49.44 36.94
N ASN A 239 44.70 50.42 36.08
CA ASN A 239 45.80 51.38 36.23
C ASN A 239 45.37 52.74 36.84
N MET A 240 44.20 52.83 37.49
CA MET A 240 43.78 54.09 38.14
C MET A 240 44.61 54.37 39.39
N SER A 241 45.20 55.57 39.47
CA SER A 241 45.93 56.03 40.66
C SER A 241 44.97 56.52 41.74
N VAL A 242 45.12 56.02 42.95
CA VAL A 242 44.25 56.29 44.08
C VAL A 242 45.03 57.00 45.18
N LYS A 243 44.49 58.07 45.78
CA LYS A 243 45.09 58.76 46.92
C LYS A 243 44.39 58.37 48.22
N GLU A 244 45.13 57.81 49.17
CA GLU A 244 44.62 57.49 50.52
C GLU A 244 44.76 58.70 51.46
N LYS A 245 43.73 58.95 52.27
CA LYS A 245 43.76 59.89 53.41
C LYS A 245 43.25 59.20 54.68
N GLY A 246 43.89 59.47 55.82
CA GLY A 246 43.48 59.04 57.15
C GLY A 246 44.42 58.01 57.80
N GLY A 247 44.65 58.17 59.11
CA GLY A 247 45.57 57.34 59.91
C GLY A 247 45.42 57.55 61.42
N LEU A 248 45.94 56.57 62.17
CA LEU A 248 45.98 56.30 63.63
C LEU A 248 44.71 56.47 64.49
N MET A 249 43.74 57.33 64.15
CA MET A 249 42.50 57.52 64.93
C MET A 249 41.21 57.66 64.09
N ARG A 250 41.29 57.51 62.75
CA ARG A 250 40.12 57.46 61.83
C ARG A 250 40.32 56.43 60.73
N SER A 251 39.20 55.92 60.20
CA SER A 251 39.16 54.98 59.07
C SER A 251 39.90 55.54 57.86
N LYS A 252 40.71 54.72 57.20
CA LYS A 252 41.31 55.08 55.91
C LYS A 252 40.20 55.34 54.89
N THR A 253 40.28 56.48 54.21
CA THR A 253 39.36 56.86 53.14
C THR A 253 40.16 57.09 51.86
N VAL A 254 39.49 56.86 50.74
CA VAL A 254 40.08 56.98 49.42
C VAL A 254 39.41 58.16 48.71
N GLU A 255 40.22 59.09 48.21
CA GLU A 255 39.74 60.27 47.49
C GLU A 255 39.92 60.04 45.99
N ILE A 256 38.81 60.06 45.24
CA ILE A 256 38.81 59.92 43.79
C ILE A 256 38.05 61.08 43.15
N GLY A 257 38.42 61.44 41.91
CA GLY A 257 37.69 62.47 41.17
C GLY A 257 36.24 62.06 40.93
N ALA A 258 35.31 63.02 40.98
CA ALA A 258 33.88 62.74 40.81
C ALA A 258 33.57 62.05 39.47
N GLU A 259 34.25 62.44 38.39
CA GLU A 259 34.12 61.78 37.09
C GLU A 259 34.61 60.33 37.13
N ASP A 260 35.68 60.05 37.87
CA ASP A 260 36.24 58.70 37.99
C ASP A 260 35.35 57.82 38.87
N PHE A 261 34.72 58.37 39.91
CA PHE A 261 33.69 57.67 40.69
C PHE A 261 32.49 57.27 39.84
N GLU A 262 31.95 58.18 39.03
CA GLU A 262 30.82 57.88 38.16
C GLU A 262 31.19 56.92 37.02
N ARG A 263 32.43 56.99 36.51
CA ARG A 263 32.99 55.98 35.60
C ARG A 263 33.01 54.60 36.26
N ILE A 264 33.56 54.47 37.47
CA ILE A 264 33.64 53.19 38.22
C ILE A 264 32.24 52.64 38.50
N LYS A 265 31.31 53.49 38.96
CA LYS A 265 29.93 53.08 39.26
C LYS A 265 29.19 52.58 38.03
N THR A 266 29.38 53.23 36.88
CA THR A 266 28.82 52.81 35.60
C THR A 266 29.44 51.48 35.15
N LEU A 267 30.75 51.34 35.28
CA LEU A 267 31.48 50.13 34.92
C LEU A 267 31.11 48.94 35.81
N ALA A 268 30.93 49.15 37.11
CA ALA A 268 30.48 48.14 38.06
C ALA A 268 29.07 47.62 37.73
N LYS A 269 28.13 48.53 37.41
CA LYS A 269 26.79 48.16 36.96
C LYS A 269 26.81 47.38 35.65
N ALA A 270 27.61 47.83 34.68
CA ALA A 270 27.78 47.12 33.41
C ALA A 270 28.42 45.73 33.61
N SER A 271 29.42 45.61 34.49
CA SER A 271 30.08 44.36 34.82
C SER A 271 29.13 43.34 35.45
N GLU A 272 28.26 43.76 36.36
CA GLU A 272 27.25 42.88 36.95
C GLU A 272 26.21 42.41 35.91
N ALA A 273 25.76 43.33 35.04
CA ALA A 273 24.87 42.99 33.93
C ALA A 273 25.53 41.99 32.96
N PHE A 274 26.79 42.21 32.59
CA PHE A 274 27.56 41.31 31.74
C PHE A 274 27.80 39.95 32.38
N LYS A 275 28.00 39.89 33.71
CA LYS A 275 28.14 38.61 34.42
C LYS A 275 26.86 37.77 34.29
N ARG A 276 25.69 38.37 34.49
CA ARG A 276 24.39 37.69 34.36
C ARG A 276 24.13 37.25 32.91
N GLU A 277 24.49 38.08 31.94
CA GLU A 277 24.37 37.73 30.51
C GLU A 277 25.32 36.56 30.15
N ASN A 278 26.55 36.56 30.65
CA ASN A 278 27.52 35.50 30.42
C ASN A 278 27.07 34.15 31.03
N GLU A 279 26.52 34.16 32.24
CA GLU A 279 25.91 32.96 32.86
C GLU A 279 24.72 32.43 32.03
N THR A 280 23.96 33.32 31.40
CA THR A 280 22.86 32.94 30.51
C THR A 280 23.36 32.36 29.19
N LEU A 281 24.36 32.99 28.57
CA LEU A 281 25.02 32.49 27.35
C LEU A 281 25.73 31.16 27.58
N GLN A 282 26.29 30.92 28.77
CA GLN A 282 26.89 29.63 29.13
C GLN A 282 25.85 28.52 29.21
N ARG A 283 24.68 28.79 29.83
CA ARG A 283 23.56 27.84 29.86
C ARG A 283 23.04 27.53 28.46
N GLN A 284 22.87 28.54 27.62
CA GLN A 284 22.46 28.36 26.22
C GLN A 284 23.49 27.57 25.41
N ASN A 285 24.78 27.86 25.56
CA ASN A 285 25.84 27.09 24.90
C ASN A 285 25.87 25.62 25.34
N HIS A 286 25.61 25.36 26.63
CA HIS A 286 25.53 23.98 27.12
C HIS A 286 24.35 23.24 26.49
N ALA A 287 23.16 23.85 26.46
CA ALA A 287 21.99 23.26 25.81
C ALA A 287 22.21 23.02 24.30
N LEU A 288 22.82 23.98 23.59
CA LEU A 288 23.15 23.83 22.17
C LEU A 288 24.17 22.72 21.91
N LYS A 289 25.14 22.51 22.82
CA LYS A 289 26.08 21.40 22.71
C LYS A 289 25.38 20.05 22.83
N VAL A 290 24.47 19.91 23.80
CA VAL A 290 23.66 18.69 23.97
C VAL A 290 22.79 18.43 22.73
N ASN A 291 22.10 19.45 22.24
CA ASN A 291 21.29 19.30 21.03
C ASN A 291 22.14 18.94 19.79
N ASN A 292 23.33 19.52 19.64
CA ASN A 292 24.23 19.16 18.54
C ASN A 292 24.74 17.72 18.64
N THR A 293 24.99 17.20 19.84
CA THR A 293 25.38 15.79 20.00
C THR A 293 24.24 14.85 19.64
N ASP A 294 23.00 15.20 19.99
CA ASP A 294 21.82 14.39 19.64
C ASP A 294 21.58 14.42 18.12
N LEU A 295 21.59 15.62 17.51
CA LEU A 295 21.50 15.80 16.06
C LEU A 295 22.59 15.02 15.31
N HIS A 296 23.84 15.06 15.79
CA HIS A 296 24.93 14.32 15.15
C HIS A 296 24.70 12.81 15.22
N THR A 297 24.14 12.32 16.33
CA THR A 297 23.80 10.90 16.51
C THR A 297 22.67 10.50 15.56
N THR A 298 21.62 11.33 15.44
CA THR A 298 20.50 11.10 14.51
C THR A 298 20.97 11.12 13.06
N VAL A 299 21.77 12.11 12.65
CA VAL A 299 22.30 12.20 11.28
C VAL A 299 23.13 10.96 10.95
N LYS A 300 24.00 10.52 11.86
CA LYS A 300 24.81 9.31 11.67
C LYS A 300 23.94 8.05 11.53
N HIS A 301 22.83 7.98 12.24
CA HIS A 301 21.88 6.88 12.12
C HIS A 301 21.18 6.91 10.74
N LEU A 302 20.65 8.06 10.33
CA LEU A 302 20.00 8.24 9.04
C LEU A 302 20.95 7.99 7.85
N GLU A 303 22.22 8.40 7.96
CA GLU A 303 23.24 8.09 6.95
C GLU A 303 23.48 6.58 6.80
N LYS A 304 23.43 5.84 7.92
CA LYS A 304 23.55 4.39 7.91
C LYS A 304 22.34 3.76 7.21
N GLU A 305 21.12 4.14 7.59
CA GLU A 305 19.88 3.65 6.96
C GLU A 305 19.85 3.97 5.45
N LYS A 306 20.20 5.20 5.07
CA LYS A 306 20.32 5.59 3.66
C LYS A 306 21.27 4.68 2.89
N LYS A 307 22.42 4.35 3.48
CA LYS A 307 23.42 3.46 2.86
C LYS A 307 22.90 2.03 2.71
N GLU A 308 22.10 1.55 3.66
CA GLU A 308 21.43 0.25 3.59
C GLU A 308 20.32 0.23 2.53
N LEU A 309 19.67 1.37 2.27
CA LEU A 309 18.62 1.52 1.26
C LEU A 309 19.13 1.73 -0.18
N GLU A 310 20.35 2.24 -0.38
CA GLU A 310 20.86 2.53 -1.73
C GLU A 310 20.87 1.33 -2.71
N PRO A 311 21.24 0.10 -2.29
CA PRO A 311 21.13 -1.07 -3.15
C PRO A 311 19.71 -1.34 -3.65
N TYR A 312 18.69 -0.97 -2.88
CA TYR A 312 17.28 -1.17 -3.24
C TYR A 312 16.80 -0.12 -4.23
N LYS A 313 17.26 1.12 -4.12
CA LYS A 313 16.96 2.19 -5.08
C LYS A 313 17.40 1.82 -6.51
N ALA A 314 18.63 1.33 -6.65
CA ALA A 314 19.15 0.89 -7.94
C ALA A 314 18.38 -0.32 -8.53
N LYS A 315 17.91 -1.24 -7.68
CA LYS A 315 17.04 -2.35 -8.10
C LYS A 315 15.68 -1.85 -8.56
N TYR A 316 15.11 -0.89 -7.84
CA TYR A 316 13.82 -0.28 -8.17
C TYR A 316 13.87 0.48 -9.52
N GLU A 317 14.91 1.27 -9.77
CA GLU A 317 15.10 1.97 -11.05
C GLU A 317 15.25 1.01 -12.23
N ARG A 318 15.94 -0.13 -12.04
CA ARG A 318 16.03 -1.19 -13.06
C ARG A 318 14.67 -1.82 -13.33
N LEU A 319 13.90 -2.08 -12.28
CA LEU A 319 12.56 -2.65 -12.39
C LEU A 319 11.60 -1.69 -13.11
N GLN A 320 11.66 -0.39 -12.81
CA GLN A 320 10.88 0.63 -13.52
C GLN A 320 11.21 0.68 -15.00
N LYS A 321 12.51 0.64 -15.37
CA LYS A 321 12.93 0.58 -16.78
C LYS A 321 12.40 -0.68 -17.48
N LEU A 322 12.46 -1.83 -16.81
CA LEU A 322 11.91 -3.08 -17.35
C LEU A 322 10.39 -2.98 -17.56
N PHE A 323 9.65 -2.44 -16.60
CA PHE A 323 8.20 -2.23 -16.73
C PHE A 323 7.86 -1.29 -17.87
N ALA A 324 8.59 -0.19 -18.04
CA ALA A 324 8.39 0.73 -19.17
C ALA A 324 8.67 0.05 -20.52
N GLN A 325 9.73 -0.75 -20.61
CA GLN A 325 10.04 -1.54 -21.81
C GLN A 325 8.96 -2.58 -22.11
N MET A 326 8.46 -3.27 -21.08
CA MET A 326 7.36 -4.22 -21.22
C MET A 326 6.08 -3.51 -21.67
N GLN A 327 5.76 -2.35 -21.08
CA GLN A 327 4.59 -1.56 -21.48
C GLN A 327 4.67 -1.16 -22.95
N GLU A 328 5.81 -0.66 -23.43
CA GLU A 328 5.95 -0.28 -24.84
C GLU A 328 5.88 -1.52 -25.76
N PHE A 329 6.54 -2.61 -25.38
CA PHE A 329 6.48 -3.88 -26.12
C PHE A 329 5.04 -4.40 -26.27
N TYR A 330 4.25 -4.38 -25.20
CA TYR A 330 2.86 -4.84 -25.24
C TYR A 330 1.93 -3.82 -25.90
N LYS A 331 2.19 -2.52 -25.76
CA LYS A 331 1.44 -1.45 -26.45
C LYS A 331 1.55 -1.57 -27.96
N GLU A 332 2.70 -1.99 -28.49
CA GLU A 332 2.85 -2.25 -29.94
C GLU A 332 2.28 -3.61 -30.37
N ARG A 333 2.44 -4.66 -29.56
CA ARG A 333 2.08 -6.04 -29.98
C ARG A 333 0.64 -6.45 -29.68
N ILE A 334 0.00 -5.88 -28.65
CA ILE A 334 -1.41 -6.19 -28.34
C ILE A 334 -2.34 -5.78 -29.49
N PRO A 335 -2.25 -4.57 -30.07
CA PRO A 335 -3.04 -4.21 -31.24
C PRO A 335 -2.80 -5.19 -32.39
N GLN A 336 -1.54 -5.48 -32.75
CA GLN A 336 -1.22 -6.42 -33.84
C GLN A 336 -1.79 -7.83 -33.62
N GLY A 337 -1.77 -8.32 -32.37
CA GLY A 337 -2.36 -9.61 -32.00
C GLY A 337 -3.89 -9.61 -32.13
N ILE A 338 -4.54 -8.55 -31.65
CA ILE A 338 -5.99 -8.36 -31.76
C ILE A 338 -6.41 -8.22 -33.22
N GLU A 339 -5.66 -7.48 -34.03
CA GLU A 339 -5.91 -7.31 -35.46
C GLU A 339 -5.83 -8.64 -36.22
N LYS A 340 -4.78 -9.44 -35.98
CA LYS A 340 -4.65 -10.78 -36.58
C LYS A 340 -5.77 -11.71 -36.13
N PHE A 341 -6.15 -11.67 -34.85
CA PHE A 341 -7.26 -12.45 -34.35
C PHE A 341 -8.59 -12.05 -35.01
N GLN A 342 -8.84 -10.75 -35.17
CA GLN A 342 -10.01 -10.24 -35.89
C GLN A 342 -10.01 -10.69 -37.36
N GLN A 343 -8.87 -10.71 -38.04
CA GLN A 343 -8.78 -11.28 -39.40
C GLN A 343 -9.16 -12.76 -39.43
N ILE A 344 -8.70 -13.57 -38.47
CA ILE A 344 -9.09 -14.98 -38.37
C ILE A 344 -10.61 -15.11 -38.12
N VAL A 345 -11.16 -14.31 -37.21
CA VAL A 345 -12.60 -14.28 -36.92
C VAL A 345 -13.40 -13.92 -38.17
N GLY A 346 -12.98 -12.89 -38.92
CA GLY A 346 -13.59 -12.50 -40.19
C GLY A 346 -13.56 -13.62 -41.24
N TYR A 347 -12.40 -14.28 -41.39
CA TYR A 347 -12.24 -15.44 -42.29
C TYR A 347 -13.22 -16.56 -41.94
N CYS A 348 -13.33 -16.89 -40.66
CA CYS A 348 -14.25 -17.91 -40.13
C CYS A 348 -15.72 -17.51 -40.35
N LYS A 349 -16.10 -16.24 -40.08
CA LYS A 349 -17.45 -15.72 -40.32
C LYS A 349 -17.87 -15.88 -41.79
N LYS A 350 -16.96 -15.63 -42.75
CA LYS A 350 -17.22 -15.86 -44.18
C LYS A 350 -17.45 -17.32 -44.50
N LYS A 351 -16.61 -18.21 -43.97
CA LYS A 351 -16.75 -19.66 -44.17
C LYS A 351 -18.11 -20.15 -43.64
N VAL A 352 -18.52 -19.69 -42.45
CA VAL A 352 -19.82 -20.06 -41.86
C VAL A 352 -20.99 -19.57 -42.71
N ASN A 353 -20.97 -18.32 -43.19
CA ASN A 353 -22.01 -17.79 -44.10
C ASN A 353 -22.17 -18.63 -45.36
N ILE A 354 -21.08 -19.21 -45.87
CA ILE A 354 -21.09 -20.02 -47.09
C ILE A 354 -21.55 -21.46 -46.80
N THR A 355 -21.17 -22.03 -45.67
CA THR A 355 -21.51 -23.41 -45.30
C THR A 355 -23.00 -23.57 -44.94
N LEU A 356 -23.64 -22.54 -44.35
CA LEU A 356 -24.96 -22.71 -43.73
C LEU A 356 -26.18 -22.57 -44.65
N ASN A 357 -26.16 -21.78 -45.74
CA ASN A 357 -27.01 -21.95 -46.95
C ASN A 357 -26.84 -20.75 -47.93
N PRO A 358 -26.94 -20.95 -49.26
CA PRO A 358 -26.82 -19.88 -50.27
C PRO A 358 -28.08 -19.03 -50.51
N PHE A 359 -29.23 -19.33 -49.88
CA PHE A 359 -30.54 -18.76 -50.24
C PHE A 359 -31.30 -18.07 -49.10
N SER A 360 -30.69 -17.85 -47.92
CA SER A 360 -31.33 -17.05 -46.86
C SER A 360 -30.31 -16.30 -46.02
N ASN A 361 -30.61 -15.02 -45.76
CA ASN A 361 -29.92 -14.01 -44.94
C ASN A 361 -28.52 -14.40 -44.40
N THR A 362 -27.51 -13.66 -44.86
CA THR A 362 -26.15 -13.70 -44.34
C THR A 362 -26.16 -13.62 -42.81
N ARG A 363 -25.79 -14.73 -42.16
CA ARG A 363 -25.78 -14.84 -40.69
C ARG A 363 -24.85 -13.79 -40.06
N PHE A 364 -23.75 -13.49 -40.75
CA PHE A 364 -22.86 -12.39 -40.41
C PHE A 364 -22.92 -11.34 -41.50
N SER A 365 -23.56 -10.21 -41.21
CA SER A 365 -23.57 -9.03 -42.09
C SER A 365 -22.19 -8.39 -42.14
N GLU A 366 -21.73 -8.06 -43.34
CA GLU A 366 -20.44 -7.40 -43.61
C GLU A 366 -20.39 -5.98 -43.00
N ASN A 367 -21.55 -5.32 -42.88
CA ASN A 367 -21.69 -4.00 -42.26
C ASN A 367 -21.41 -4.01 -40.76
N ASN A 368 -21.49 -5.18 -40.12
CA ASN A 368 -21.27 -5.36 -38.67
C ASN A 368 -19.88 -5.91 -38.35
N LEU A 369 -18.99 -5.99 -39.34
CA LEU A 369 -17.60 -6.43 -39.16
C LEU A 369 -16.70 -5.25 -38.81
N THR A 370 -15.73 -5.48 -37.93
CA THR A 370 -14.64 -4.52 -37.72
C THR A 370 -13.78 -4.40 -38.97
N GLU A 371 -12.94 -3.36 -39.07
CA GLU A 371 -12.05 -3.16 -40.21
C GLU A 371 -11.14 -4.38 -40.46
N HIS A 372 -10.58 -4.97 -39.40
CA HIS A 372 -9.70 -6.15 -39.51
C HIS A 372 -10.48 -7.45 -39.75
N GLU A 373 -11.71 -7.58 -39.23
CA GLU A 373 -12.59 -8.69 -39.60
C GLU A 373 -12.97 -8.64 -41.09
N LYS A 374 -13.20 -7.46 -41.66
CA LYS A 374 -13.44 -7.31 -43.11
C LYS A 374 -12.26 -7.82 -43.94
N LYS A 375 -11.02 -7.45 -43.57
CA LYS A 375 -9.79 -7.95 -44.23
C LYS A 375 -9.74 -9.50 -44.26
N GLY A 376 -10.09 -10.15 -43.15
CA GLY A 376 -10.17 -11.60 -43.08
C GLY A 376 -11.33 -12.22 -43.88
N TYR A 377 -12.49 -11.56 -43.84
CA TYR A 377 -13.70 -11.95 -44.57
C TYR A 377 -13.49 -11.87 -46.10
N ASP A 378 -12.76 -10.86 -46.57
CA ASP A 378 -12.35 -10.68 -47.96
C ASP A 378 -11.33 -11.74 -48.40
N LEU A 379 -10.35 -12.04 -47.55
CA LEU A 379 -9.35 -13.08 -47.81
C LEU A 379 -10.04 -14.44 -48.02
N ALA A 380 -10.99 -14.81 -47.15
CA ALA A 380 -11.80 -16.01 -47.34
C ALA A 380 -12.60 -15.98 -48.65
N SER A 381 -13.08 -14.81 -49.07
CA SER A 381 -13.81 -14.67 -50.34
C SER A 381 -12.90 -14.93 -51.55
N LYS A 382 -11.66 -14.42 -51.52
CA LYS A 382 -10.63 -14.65 -52.56
C LYS A 382 -10.22 -16.12 -52.65
N ASP A 383 -9.91 -16.75 -51.52
CA ASP A 383 -9.58 -18.19 -51.45
C ASP A 383 -10.66 -19.06 -52.07
N ILE A 384 -11.92 -18.71 -51.85
CA ILE A 384 -13.07 -19.48 -52.33
C ILE A 384 -13.28 -19.27 -53.83
N GLN A 385 -13.09 -18.06 -54.34
CA GLN A 385 -13.10 -17.80 -55.79
C GLN A 385 -11.96 -18.55 -56.49
N GLN A 386 -10.78 -18.59 -55.90
CA GLN A 386 -9.63 -19.31 -56.45
C GLN A 386 -9.87 -20.82 -56.48
N LYS A 387 -10.36 -21.40 -55.37
CA LYS A 387 -10.75 -22.82 -55.32
C LYS A 387 -11.85 -23.19 -56.32
N LYS A 388 -12.82 -22.28 -56.57
CA LYS A 388 -13.84 -22.48 -57.63
C LYS A 388 -13.23 -22.46 -59.03
N LYS A 389 -12.30 -21.54 -59.32
CA LYS A 389 -11.59 -21.47 -60.61
C LYS A 389 -10.73 -22.71 -60.87
N GLU A 390 -10.02 -23.22 -59.86
CA GLU A 390 -9.23 -24.46 -59.95
C GLU A 390 -10.12 -25.69 -60.17
N LYS A 391 -11.26 -25.77 -59.46
CA LYS A 391 -12.21 -26.88 -59.62
C LYS A 391 -12.89 -26.90 -61.00
N ASN A 392 -13.10 -25.73 -61.61
CA ASN A 392 -13.63 -25.63 -62.98
C ASN A 392 -12.56 -25.99 -64.03
N ARG A 393 -11.31 -25.51 -63.88
CA ARG A 393 -10.19 -25.92 -64.75
C ARG A 393 -9.96 -27.44 -64.77
N ASN A 394 -10.05 -28.09 -63.61
CA ASN A 394 -9.92 -29.54 -63.50
C ASN A 394 -11.13 -30.33 -64.05
N ARG A 395 -12.30 -29.68 -64.20
CA ARG A 395 -13.50 -30.27 -64.83
C ARG A 395 -13.42 -30.19 -66.35
N ASP A 396 -12.95 -29.07 -66.89
CA ASP A 396 -12.78 -28.90 -68.35
C ASP A 396 -11.67 -29.81 -68.90
N SER A 397 -10.59 -30.05 -68.15
CA SER A 397 -9.53 -31.01 -68.55
C SER A 397 -9.94 -32.49 -68.44
N GLY A 398 -11.11 -32.79 -67.85
CA GLY A 398 -11.65 -34.15 -67.71
C GLY A 398 -12.68 -34.53 -68.79
N LEU A 399 -13.07 -33.58 -69.65
CA LEU A 399 -14.01 -33.78 -70.75
C LEU A 399 -13.33 -33.97 -72.12
N GLU A 400 -11.99 -33.89 -72.19
CA GLU A 400 -11.17 -34.17 -73.39
C GLU A 400 -10.52 -35.57 -73.37
N ARG A 401 -11.20 -36.59 -72.83
CA ARG A 401 -10.75 -37.99 -72.97
C ARG A 401 -11.78 -38.88 -73.63
#